data_AF-A0A9P6TUA6-F1
#
_entry.id   AF-A0A9P6TUA6-F1
#
_cell.length_a   1.000
_cell.length_b   1.000
_cell.length_c   1.000
_cell.angle_alpha   90.00
_cell.angle_beta   90.00
_cell.angle_gamma   90.00
#
_symmetry.space_group_name_H-M   'P 1'
#
loop_
_entity.id
_entity.type
_entity.pdbx_description
1 polymer ?
#
loop_
_entity_poly.entity_id
_entity_poly.type
_entity_poly.pdbx_seq_one_letter_code
_entity_poly.pdbx_strand_id
1 'polypeptide(L)'
;RGVRVIPEIDMPAHSNKGWVHVDPKTVTCADSWWSNDVWAEHTAVQPNPGHLDILYPGTYTILKDMVKAIGPLFSDNIFHVGFDELIPECYNFSNLTQKWFSDNRTRTHSDLVQQWVDKLLPIFLGDAANPSDNPNRRLMMWEDSVLAARMAAHRIPKNVIMQSWNNGVDNIKLLAEKGYDI
;
A
#
# COMPACT_ATOMS: atom_id res chain seq x y z
N ARG A 1 30.72 -9.43 -3.39
CA ARG A 1 29.90 -9.81 -2.20
C ARG A 1 28.57 -10.44 -2.56
N GLY A 2 28.08 -10.42 -3.82
CA GLY A 2 26.96 -11.27 -4.26
C GLY A 2 25.62 -11.03 -3.54
N VAL A 3 25.45 -9.87 -2.89
CA VAL A 3 24.23 -9.47 -2.16
C VAL A 3 23.39 -8.57 -3.05
N ARG A 4 22.11 -8.89 -3.15
CA ARG A 4 21.09 -8.06 -3.81
C ARG A 4 20.49 -7.10 -2.79
N VAL A 5 20.19 -5.87 -3.22
CA VAL A 5 19.52 -4.87 -2.37
C VAL A 5 18.15 -4.59 -2.99
N ILE A 6 17.11 -4.98 -2.27
CA ILE A 6 15.71 -4.79 -2.67
C ILE A 6 15.15 -3.69 -1.76
N PRO A 7 14.80 -2.51 -2.29
CA PRO A 7 14.25 -1.45 -1.48
C PRO A 7 12.80 -1.75 -1.09
N GLU A 8 12.43 -1.28 0.09
CA GLU A 8 11.04 -1.17 0.53
C GLU A 8 10.69 0.29 0.79
N ILE A 9 9.55 0.71 0.25
CA ILE A 9 8.84 1.90 0.71
C ILE A 9 7.41 1.45 0.96
N ASP A 10 7.05 1.35 2.23
CA ASP A 10 5.81 0.76 2.64
C ASP A 10 4.63 1.73 2.49
N MET A 11 3.60 1.27 1.77
CA MET A 11 2.44 2.05 1.35
C MET A 11 1.22 1.14 1.14
N PRO A 12 -0.02 1.64 1.32
CA PRO A 12 -0.36 3.00 1.72
C PRO A 12 -0.41 3.18 3.24
N ALA A 13 -0.29 2.11 4.02
CA ALA A 13 -0.12 2.23 5.47
C ALA A 13 1.25 2.85 5.82
N HIS A 14 1.60 2.86 7.11
CA HIS A 14 2.93 3.27 7.61
C HIS A 14 3.49 4.55 6.97
N SER A 15 2.61 5.50 6.66
CA SER A 15 2.91 6.67 5.83
C SER A 15 2.49 7.94 6.54
N ASN A 16 3.46 8.61 7.18
CA ASN A 16 3.25 9.90 7.83
C ASN A 16 4.40 10.87 7.53
N LYS A 17 5.48 10.82 8.32
CA LYS A 17 6.62 11.75 8.18
C LYS A 17 7.30 11.59 6.83
N GLY A 18 7.77 12.70 6.27
CA GLY A 18 8.22 12.76 4.88
C GLY A 18 7.06 13.12 3.95
N TRP A 19 6.02 12.29 3.86
CA TRP A 19 4.85 12.52 3.00
C TRP A 19 4.11 13.81 3.33
N VAL A 20 3.80 14.04 4.62
CA VAL A 20 3.11 15.25 5.09
C VAL A 20 3.90 16.54 4.87
N HIS A 21 5.22 16.46 4.66
CA HIS A 21 6.05 17.63 4.37
C HIS A 21 6.02 18.02 2.88
N VAL A 22 5.72 17.07 2.00
CA VAL A 22 5.53 17.34 0.57
C VAL A 22 4.13 17.90 0.34
N ASP A 23 3.11 17.20 0.83
CA ASP A 23 1.73 17.66 0.80
C ASP A 23 0.95 17.07 2.01
N PRO A 24 0.49 17.91 2.95
CA PRO A 24 -0.29 17.45 4.10
C PRO A 24 -1.57 16.67 3.72
N LYS A 25 -2.14 16.90 2.52
CA LYS A 25 -3.36 16.22 2.07
C LYS A 25 -3.11 14.78 1.61
N THR A 26 -1.85 14.41 1.40
CA THR A 26 -1.48 13.07 0.96
C THR A 26 -1.61 12.03 2.07
N VAL A 27 -1.66 12.43 3.34
CA VAL A 27 -1.81 11.51 4.46
C VAL A 27 -3.11 11.78 5.20
N THR A 28 -3.91 10.74 5.39
CA THR A 28 -5.08 10.75 6.28
C THR A 28 -4.68 10.27 7.67
N CYS A 29 -5.41 10.72 8.70
CA CYS A 29 -5.21 10.42 10.12
C CYS A 29 -3.82 10.73 10.71
N ALA A 30 -2.98 11.52 10.01
CA ALA A 30 -1.60 11.83 10.42
C ALA A 30 -1.47 12.41 11.84
N ASP A 31 -2.45 13.22 12.24
CA ASP A 31 -2.51 13.89 13.54
C ASP A 31 -3.56 13.27 14.49
N SER A 32 -4.09 12.10 14.14
CA SER A 32 -5.04 11.39 15.00
C SER A 32 -4.36 10.82 16.24
N TRP A 33 -5.11 10.66 17.32
CA TRP A 33 -4.71 9.75 18.38
C TRP A 33 -4.89 8.32 17.87
N TRP A 34 -3.83 7.50 17.94
CA TRP A 34 -3.87 6.11 17.46
C TRP A 34 -4.89 5.21 18.18
N SER A 35 -5.40 5.64 19.34
CA SER A 35 -6.60 5.11 20.00
C SER A 35 -6.60 3.62 20.34
N ASN A 36 -5.44 3.02 20.65
CA ASN A 36 -5.41 1.63 21.12
C ASN A 36 -6.00 1.45 22.54
N ASP A 37 -6.17 2.54 23.30
CA ASP A 37 -6.97 2.58 24.52
C ASP A 37 -8.49 2.46 24.26
N VAL A 38 -8.94 2.78 23.05
CA VAL A 38 -10.32 2.53 22.56
C VAL A 38 -10.24 1.78 21.22
N TRP A 39 -10.03 0.46 21.29
CA TRP A 39 -9.78 -0.37 20.10
C TRP A 39 -10.82 -0.24 18.97
N ALA A 40 -12.07 0.14 19.24
CA ALA A 40 -13.04 0.36 18.17
C ALA A 40 -12.73 1.60 17.28
N GLU A 41 -11.89 2.51 17.77
CA GLU A 41 -11.54 3.79 17.14
C GLU A 41 -10.06 3.85 16.73
N HIS A 42 -9.30 2.76 16.90
CA HIS A 42 -7.87 2.75 16.63
C HIS A 42 -7.57 3.10 15.18
N THR A 43 -6.56 3.95 14.93
CA THR A 43 -6.18 4.37 13.57
C THR A 43 -4.86 3.76 13.10
N ALA A 44 -4.13 3.09 13.99
CA ALA A 44 -2.91 2.34 13.70
C ALA A 44 -2.69 1.28 14.78
N VAL A 45 -2.00 0.18 14.47
CA VAL A 45 -1.63 -0.82 15.48
C VAL A 45 -0.53 -0.35 16.42
N GLN A 46 0.23 0.69 16.02
CA GLN A 46 1.35 1.28 16.74
C GLN A 46 1.42 2.80 16.50
N PRO A 47 1.93 3.59 17.46
CA PRO A 47 2.23 5.00 17.20
C PRO A 47 3.44 5.09 16.26
N ASN A 48 3.49 6.00 15.29
CA ASN A 48 2.62 7.15 15.00
C ASN A 48 1.66 6.84 13.82
N PRO A 49 0.35 7.18 13.87
CA PRO A 49 -0.61 6.81 12.83
C PRO A 49 -0.41 7.60 11.53
N GLY A 50 -0.95 7.09 10.41
CA GLY A 50 -0.98 7.79 9.14
C GLY A 50 -0.95 6.84 7.95
N HIS A 51 -1.89 7.01 7.03
CA HIS A 51 -1.92 6.29 5.76
C HIS A 51 -2.02 7.27 4.59
N LEU A 52 -1.47 6.90 3.43
CA LEU A 52 -1.69 7.65 2.20
C LEU A 52 -3.18 7.69 1.85
N ASP A 53 -3.69 8.87 1.51
CA ASP A 53 -5.05 9.06 1.02
C ASP A 53 -5.15 8.51 -0.41
N ILE A 54 -5.87 7.39 -0.54
CA ILE A 54 -6.06 6.61 -1.77
C ILE A 54 -6.89 7.38 -2.82
N LEU A 55 -7.76 8.28 -2.39
CA LEU A 55 -8.63 9.02 -3.31
C LEU A 55 -8.07 10.38 -3.67
N TYR A 56 -7.07 10.88 -2.93
CA TYR A 56 -6.38 12.10 -3.28
C TYR A 56 -5.46 11.93 -4.51
N PRO A 57 -5.69 12.65 -5.62
CA PRO A 57 -4.86 12.50 -6.83
C PRO A 57 -3.40 12.90 -6.62
N GLY A 58 -3.13 13.86 -5.71
CA GLY A 58 -1.78 14.33 -5.42
C GLY A 58 -0.88 13.24 -4.84
N THR A 59 -1.45 12.26 -4.12
CA THR A 59 -0.75 11.05 -3.66
C THR A 59 0.01 10.38 -4.81
N TYR A 60 -0.67 10.15 -5.93
CA TYR A 60 -0.08 9.44 -7.08
C TYR A 60 0.90 10.28 -7.87
N THR A 61 0.80 11.61 -7.82
CA THR A 61 1.84 12.51 -8.36
C THR A 61 3.13 12.34 -7.56
N ILE A 62 3.05 12.38 -6.23
CA ILE A 62 4.22 12.20 -5.36
C ILE A 62 4.83 10.80 -5.54
N LEU A 63 4.00 9.76 -5.66
CA LEU A 63 4.50 8.41 -5.95
C LEU A 63 5.30 8.34 -7.24
N LYS A 64 4.82 8.96 -8.33
CA LYS A 64 5.55 8.99 -9.61
C LYS A 64 6.89 9.70 -9.48
N ASP A 65 6.91 10.85 -8.80
CA ASP A 65 8.15 11.60 -8.57
C ASP A 65 9.13 10.83 -7.70
N MET A 66 8.63 10.14 -6.66
CA MET A 66 9.42 9.28 -5.79
C MET A 66 10.03 8.11 -6.55
N VAL A 67 9.24 7.34 -7.33
CA VAL A 67 9.78 6.19 -8.07
C VAL A 67 10.78 6.67 -9.13
N LYS A 68 10.54 7.81 -9.77
CA LYS A 68 11.50 8.41 -10.71
C LYS A 68 12.82 8.80 -10.03
N ALA A 69 12.78 9.29 -8.79
CA ALA A 69 13.97 9.70 -8.04
C ALA A 69 14.74 8.51 -7.43
N ILE A 70 14.02 7.53 -6.89
CA ILE A 70 14.60 6.43 -6.09
C ILE A 70 14.84 5.17 -6.93
N GLY A 71 13.96 4.88 -7.90
CA GLY A 71 14.05 3.71 -8.77
C GLY A 71 15.43 3.50 -9.41
N PRO A 72 16.09 4.55 -9.96
CA PRO A 72 17.43 4.43 -10.55
C PRO A 72 18.54 4.07 -9.55
N LEU A 73 18.33 4.30 -8.26
CA LEU A 73 19.32 4.02 -7.21
C LEU A 73 19.42 2.52 -6.89
N PHE A 74 18.41 1.74 -7.25
CA PHE A 74 18.33 0.31 -6.97
C PHE A 74 18.29 -0.51 -8.26
N SER A 75 19.38 -1.23 -8.50
CA SER A 75 19.56 -2.04 -9.72
C SER A 75 18.80 -3.37 -9.72
N ASP A 76 18.19 -3.77 -8.59
CA ASP A 76 17.43 -5.02 -8.53
C ASP A 76 16.11 -4.91 -9.30
N ASN A 77 15.61 -6.03 -9.80
CA ASN A 77 14.36 -6.09 -10.54
C ASN A 77 13.14 -6.16 -9.61
N ILE A 78 13.33 -6.42 -8.31
CA ILE A 78 12.24 -6.43 -7.32
C ILE A 78 12.18 -5.08 -6.62
N PHE A 79 10.98 -4.58 -6.38
CA PHE A 79 10.72 -3.43 -5.50
C PHE A 79 9.62 -3.82 -4.51
N HIS A 80 9.88 -3.69 -3.21
CA HIS A 80 8.88 -3.95 -2.18
C HIS A 80 8.03 -2.68 -1.98
N VAL A 81 6.72 -2.81 -2.15
CA VAL A 81 5.78 -1.68 -2.05
C VAL A 81 4.91 -1.73 -0.79
N GLY A 82 5.25 -2.62 0.15
CA GLY A 82 4.64 -2.71 1.48
C GLY A 82 3.28 -3.38 1.45
N PHE A 83 2.26 -2.68 1.97
CA PHE A 83 0.84 -3.05 1.96
C PHE A 83 0.41 -3.92 3.15
N ASP A 84 1.07 -3.80 4.29
CA ASP A 84 0.61 -4.38 5.55
C ASP A 84 -0.28 -3.42 6.34
N GLU A 85 -1.10 -3.98 7.22
CA GLU A 85 -1.73 -3.26 8.34
C GLU A 85 -2.57 -2.00 7.99
N LEU A 86 -3.23 -1.97 6.82
CA LEU A 86 -4.20 -0.90 6.57
C LEU A 86 -5.34 -0.95 7.60
N ILE A 87 -5.53 0.15 8.32
CA ILE A 87 -6.63 0.35 9.27
C ILE A 87 -7.76 1.18 8.64
N PRO A 88 -8.98 0.63 8.50
CA PRO A 88 -10.14 1.34 7.95
C PRO A 88 -10.43 2.69 8.63
N GLU A 89 -10.32 2.72 9.95
CA GLU A 89 -10.68 3.86 10.79
C GLU A 89 -9.79 5.08 10.51
N CYS A 90 -8.54 4.90 10.08
CA CYS A 90 -7.68 5.99 9.62
C CYS A 90 -8.27 6.73 8.40
N TYR A 91 -8.99 6.02 7.52
CA TYR A 91 -9.64 6.63 6.37
C TYR A 91 -10.91 7.42 6.71
N ASN A 92 -11.42 7.31 7.94
CA ASN A 92 -12.47 8.21 8.43
C ASN A 92 -11.99 9.65 8.56
N PHE A 93 -10.69 9.91 8.54
CA PHE A 93 -10.13 11.27 8.58
C PHE A 93 -10.00 11.90 7.18
N SER A 94 -10.28 11.15 6.11
CA SER A 94 -10.30 11.66 4.74
C SER A 94 -11.71 12.06 4.31
N ASN A 95 -11.91 13.36 4.05
CA ASN A 95 -13.15 13.86 3.46
C ASN A 95 -13.44 13.23 2.08
N LEU A 96 -12.40 12.90 1.31
CA LEU A 96 -12.55 12.27 0.00
C LEU A 96 -13.09 10.85 0.15
N THR A 97 -12.52 10.06 1.06
CA THR A 97 -12.98 8.70 1.33
C THR A 97 -14.37 8.68 1.94
N GLN A 98 -14.66 9.54 2.91
CA GLN A 98 -16.02 9.69 3.45
C GLN A 98 -17.03 10.02 2.35
N LYS A 99 -16.71 11.01 1.50
CA LYS A 99 -17.57 11.39 0.37
C LYS A 99 -17.78 10.21 -0.59
N TRP A 100 -16.72 9.49 -0.93
CA TRP A 100 -16.78 8.36 -1.85
C TRP A 100 -17.66 7.21 -1.33
N PHE A 101 -17.62 6.90 -0.04
CA PHE A 101 -18.57 5.96 0.55
C PHE A 101 -20.00 6.52 0.62
N SER A 102 -20.16 7.82 0.89
CA SER A 102 -21.49 8.44 0.93
C SER A 102 -22.18 8.47 -0.44
N ASP A 103 -21.41 8.65 -1.52
CA ASP A 103 -21.89 8.70 -2.91
C ASP A 103 -22.35 7.31 -3.40
N ASN A 104 -21.84 6.22 -2.81
CA ASN A 104 -22.33 4.87 -3.07
C ASN A 104 -22.14 3.95 -1.86
N ARG A 105 -23.26 3.66 -1.18
CA ARG A 105 -23.30 2.81 0.03
C ARG A 105 -23.00 1.33 -0.20
N THR A 106 -22.93 0.86 -1.45
CA THR A 106 -22.52 -0.53 -1.73
C THR A 106 -21.00 -0.70 -1.77
N ARG A 107 -20.23 0.40 -1.75
CA ARG A 107 -18.77 0.35 -1.72
C ARG A 107 -18.30 -0.18 -0.38
N THR A 108 -17.24 -0.97 -0.45
CA THR A 108 -16.56 -1.62 0.67
C THR A 108 -15.13 -1.08 0.81
N HIS A 109 -14.51 -1.38 1.94
CA HIS A 109 -13.09 -1.12 2.15
C HIS A 109 -12.20 -1.82 1.12
N SER A 110 -12.53 -3.05 0.73
CA SER A 110 -11.84 -3.74 -0.37
C SER A 110 -11.96 -3.01 -1.71
N ASP A 111 -13.07 -2.32 -1.99
CA ASP A 111 -13.19 -1.48 -3.19
C ASP A 111 -12.23 -0.29 -3.13
N LEU A 112 -12.10 0.35 -1.97
CA LEU A 112 -11.14 1.44 -1.76
C LEU A 112 -9.71 0.93 -1.97
N VAL A 113 -9.38 -0.22 -1.38
CA VAL A 113 -8.06 -0.85 -1.53
C VAL A 113 -7.79 -1.25 -2.99
N GLN A 114 -8.81 -1.70 -3.73
CA GLN A 114 -8.65 -1.97 -5.15
C GLN A 114 -8.34 -0.69 -5.94
N GLN A 115 -8.91 0.48 -5.58
CA GLN A 115 -8.53 1.75 -6.20
C GLN A 115 -7.04 2.07 -6.01
N TRP A 116 -6.48 1.73 -4.85
CA TRP A 116 -5.05 1.89 -4.59
C TRP A 116 -4.23 0.99 -5.51
N VAL A 117 -4.54 -0.32 -5.55
CA VAL A 117 -3.85 -1.30 -6.41
C VAL A 117 -3.88 -0.89 -7.88
N ASP A 118 -5.06 -0.53 -8.39
CA ASP A 118 -5.25 -0.20 -9.81
C ASP A 118 -4.46 1.03 -10.26
N LYS A 119 -4.16 1.95 -9.34
CA LYS A 119 -3.34 3.15 -9.61
C LYS A 119 -1.86 2.95 -9.29
N LEU A 120 -1.54 2.13 -8.28
CA LEU A 120 -0.17 1.81 -7.88
C LEU A 120 0.54 0.99 -8.96
N LEU A 121 -0.10 -0.07 -9.45
CA LEU A 121 0.53 -1.02 -10.36
C LEU A 121 1.06 -0.35 -11.64
N PRO A 122 0.32 0.51 -12.35
CA PRO A 122 0.86 1.19 -13.54
C PRO A 122 2.02 2.14 -13.23
N ILE A 123 2.11 2.71 -12.02
CA ILE A 123 3.22 3.57 -11.64
C ILE A 123 4.50 2.75 -11.50
N PHE A 124 4.42 1.57 -10.89
CA PHE A 124 5.57 0.73 -10.61
C PHE A 124 5.91 -0.28 -11.71
N LEU A 125 4.95 -0.60 -12.60
CA LEU A 125 5.08 -1.61 -13.66
C LEU A 125 4.97 -1.07 -15.10
N GLY A 126 4.55 0.19 -15.32
CA GLY A 126 4.30 0.76 -16.67
C GLY A 126 5.36 1.77 -17.19
N ASP A 127 5.26 2.09 -18.49
CA ASP A 127 6.26 2.82 -19.32
C ASP A 127 6.17 4.38 -19.34
N ALA A 128 7.32 4.98 -19.70
CA ALA A 128 7.63 6.34 -20.22
C ALA A 128 7.92 7.52 -19.27
N ALA A 129 7.54 7.46 -17.98
CA ALA A 129 7.96 8.47 -16.99
C ALA A 129 8.92 7.92 -15.93
N ASN A 130 9.19 6.61 -15.96
CA ASN A 130 9.98 5.91 -14.97
C ASN A 130 11.26 5.35 -15.61
N PRO A 131 12.46 5.66 -15.10
CA PRO A 131 13.73 5.15 -15.65
C PRO A 131 13.91 3.63 -15.54
N SER A 132 12.89 2.89 -15.08
CA SER A 132 12.85 1.45 -15.02
C SER A 132 11.98 0.87 -16.13
N ASP A 133 12.31 1.15 -17.41
CA ASP A 133 11.89 0.38 -18.60
C ASP A 133 12.47 -1.05 -18.54
N ASN A 134 12.37 -1.66 -17.37
CA ASN A 134 12.87 -2.98 -17.07
C ASN A 134 11.68 -3.91 -17.23
N PRO A 135 11.56 -4.61 -18.37
CA PRO A 135 10.46 -5.54 -18.60
C PRO A 135 10.43 -6.69 -17.57
N ASN A 136 11.49 -6.83 -16.76
CA ASN A 136 11.60 -7.83 -15.71
C ASN A 136 11.26 -7.29 -14.31
N ARG A 137 10.82 -6.03 -14.16
CA ARG A 137 10.41 -5.46 -12.88
C ARG A 137 9.27 -6.29 -12.28
N ARG A 138 9.45 -6.71 -11.03
CA ARG A 138 8.43 -7.36 -10.20
C ARG A 138 8.22 -6.56 -8.92
N LEU A 139 7.04 -6.68 -8.34
CA LEU A 139 6.75 -6.12 -7.03
C LEU A 139 6.67 -7.22 -5.99
N MET A 140 6.97 -6.83 -4.76
CA MET A 140 6.71 -7.61 -3.55
C MET A 140 5.77 -6.80 -2.66
N MET A 141 4.79 -7.48 -2.06
CA MET A 141 3.84 -6.90 -1.12
C MET A 141 3.69 -7.84 0.07
N TRP A 142 3.35 -7.30 1.22
CA TRP A 142 2.90 -8.09 2.36
C TRP A 142 1.58 -8.82 2.03
N GLU A 143 1.41 -9.99 2.64
CA GLU A 143 0.25 -10.87 2.40
C GLU A 143 -1.11 -10.23 2.71
N ASP A 144 -1.14 -9.21 3.57
CA ASP A 144 -2.31 -8.41 3.92
C ASP A 144 -3.04 -7.88 2.69
N SER A 145 -2.30 -7.54 1.63
CA SER A 145 -2.87 -7.14 0.34
C SER A 145 -3.87 -8.14 -0.25
N VAL A 146 -3.76 -9.42 0.12
CA VAL A 146 -4.61 -10.54 -0.32
C VAL A 146 -5.42 -11.16 0.82
N LEU A 147 -4.87 -11.20 2.04
CA LEU A 147 -5.41 -11.98 3.16
C LEU A 147 -6.00 -11.14 4.29
N ALA A 148 -5.80 -9.82 4.32
CA ALA A 148 -6.36 -8.98 5.39
C ALA A 148 -7.89 -9.05 5.42
N ALA A 149 -8.45 -9.24 6.62
CA ALA A 149 -9.89 -9.45 6.79
C ALA A 149 -10.76 -8.26 6.37
N ARG A 150 -10.25 -7.02 6.52
CA ARG A 150 -11.02 -5.77 6.30
C ARG A 150 -10.52 -4.94 5.12
N MET A 151 -9.23 -5.04 4.79
CA MET A 151 -8.55 -4.15 3.84
C MET A 151 -7.72 -4.93 2.81
N ALA A 152 -8.15 -6.13 2.42
CA ALA A 152 -7.57 -6.83 1.26
C ALA A 152 -8.14 -6.28 -0.05
N ALA A 153 -7.32 -6.30 -1.10
CA ALA A 153 -7.77 -6.01 -2.46
C ALA A 153 -8.59 -7.16 -3.03
N HIS A 154 -9.49 -6.87 -3.96
CA HIS A 154 -10.24 -7.91 -4.68
C HIS A 154 -9.32 -8.74 -5.59
N ARG A 155 -8.33 -8.09 -6.20
CA ARG A 155 -7.43 -8.70 -7.16
C ARG A 155 -6.04 -8.07 -7.12
N ILE A 156 -5.07 -8.87 -6.70
CA ILE A 156 -3.63 -8.62 -6.91
C ILE A 156 -3.12 -9.53 -8.06
N PRO A 157 -2.38 -8.99 -9.05
CA PRO A 157 -1.77 -9.80 -10.10
C PRO A 157 -0.86 -10.91 -9.55
N LYS A 158 -0.91 -12.10 -10.15
CA LYS A 158 -0.14 -13.28 -9.67
C LYS A 158 1.37 -13.16 -9.82
N ASN A 159 1.85 -12.20 -10.61
CA ASN A 159 3.28 -11.92 -10.76
C ASN A 159 3.85 -11.04 -9.61
N VAL A 160 3.00 -10.52 -8.71
CA VAL A 160 3.44 -9.90 -7.45
C VAL A 160 3.82 -11.01 -6.46
N ILE A 161 4.97 -10.86 -5.82
CA ILE A 161 5.47 -11.78 -4.79
C ILE A 161 4.81 -11.42 -3.46
N MET A 162 4.32 -12.41 -2.71
CA MET A 162 3.64 -12.21 -1.43
C MET A 162 4.58 -12.54 -0.28
N GLN A 163 4.93 -11.55 0.54
CA GLN A 163 5.70 -11.78 1.76
C GLN A 163 4.75 -12.15 2.91
N SER A 164 4.79 -13.41 3.34
CA SER A 164 3.94 -13.94 4.41
C SER A 164 4.59 -13.79 5.79
N TRP A 165 3.81 -13.40 6.80
CA TRP A 165 4.33 -13.13 8.15
C TRP A 165 3.40 -13.54 9.29
N ASN A 166 2.10 -13.69 9.03
CA ASN A 166 1.10 -14.19 9.97
C ASN A 166 0.79 -15.67 9.75
N ASN A 167 0.33 -16.34 10.81
CA ASN A 167 -0.18 -17.73 10.81
C ASN A 167 0.72 -18.80 10.16
N GLY A 168 1.99 -18.49 9.88
CA GLY A 168 2.99 -19.42 9.37
C GLY A 168 2.52 -20.22 8.15
N VAL A 169 2.61 -21.55 8.26
CA VAL A 169 2.30 -22.48 7.17
C VAL A 169 0.86 -22.38 6.64
N ASP A 170 -0.08 -21.91 7.45
CA ASP A 170 -1.49 -21.80 7.03
C ASP A 170 -1.66 -20.68 6.00
N ASN A 171 -1.10 -19.49 6.25
CA ASN A 171 -1.15 -18.39 5.28
C ASN A 171 -0.30 -18.71 4.05
N ILE A 172 0.89 -19.30 4.23
CA ILE A 172 1.74 -19.74 3.11
C ILE A 172 0.94 -20.69 2.19
N LYS A 173 0.23 -21.66 2.76
CA LYS A 173 -0.63 -22.57 1.99
C LYS A 173 -1.73 -21.82 1.24
N LEU A 174 -2.44 -20.90 1.91
CA LEU A 174 -3.51 -20.11 1.29
C LEU A 174 -3.02 -19.25 0.11
N LEU A 175 -1.85 -18.63 0.23
CA LEU A 175 -1.24 -17.85 -0.85
C LEU A 175 -0.81 -18.74 -2.02
N ALA A 176 -0.26 -19.92 -1.72
CA ALA A 176 0.21 -20.87 -2.74
C ALA A 176 -0.99 -21.44 -3.51
N GLU A 177 -2.08 -21.78 -2.83
CA GLU A 177 -3.34 -22.22 -3.45
C GLU A 177 -3.97 -21.11 -4.31
N LYS A 178 -3.78 -19.84 -3.96
CA LYS A 178 -4.18 -18.69 -4.78
C LYS A 178 -3.20 -18.43 -5.94
N GLY A 179 -2.09 -19.16 -6.06
CA GLY A 179 -1.16 -19.10 -7.18
C GLY A 179 -0.17 -17.93 -7.14
N TYR A 180 0.20 -17.46 -5.95
CA TYR A 180 1.26 -16.46 -5.79
C TYR A 180 2.63 -17.12 -5.54
N ASP A 181 3.69 -16.44 -5.97
CA ASP A 181 5.03 -16.69 -5.40
C ASP A 181 5.05 -16.13 -3.96
N ILE A 182 5.69 -16.85 -3.04
CA ILE A 182 5.76 -16.53 -1.61
C ILE A 182 7.22 -16.51 -1.17
#